data_AF-A0A959MW20-F1
#
_entry.id   AF-A0A959MW20-F1
#
_cell.length_a   1.000
_cell.length_b   1.000
_cell.length_c   1.000
_cell.angle_alpha   90.00
_cell.angle_beta   90.00
_cell.angle_gamma   90.00
#
_symmetry.space_group_name_H-M   'P 1'
#
loop_
_entity.id
_entity.type
_entity.pdbx_description
1 polymer ?
#
loop_
_entity_poly.entity_id
_entity_poly.type
_entity_poly.pdbx_seq_one_letter_code
_entity_poly.pdbx_strand_id
1 'polypeptide(L)'
;MTKKFLLIIAVVFIYAGTASAQVKDLNFKLTHQIIETQSYVVGDDEGHTVGVAKGTGLGYFDEGVAVLTAYFIFDYTDGNGGFTGYYVIEFTDESEITLKAVGTALEYPDEKKTVFDTEITYIGGKGKYLGITGKGTMIGQRKNRVESGAPVFLEVTSTYENR
;
A
#
# COMPACT_ATOMS: atom_id res chain seq x y z
N MET A 1 10.71 46.83 -57.38
CA MET A 1 11.53 46.57 -56.17
C MET A 1 10.75 47.04 -54.94
N THR A 2 10.08 46.12 -54.23
CA THR A 2 10.42 45.68 -52.84
C THR A 2 10.31 46.82 -51.82
N LYS A 3 9.47 46.81 -50.77
CA LYS A 3 9.07 45.75 -49.83
C LYS A 3 7.79 46.22 -49.09
N LYS A 4 6.78 45.34 -48.95
CA LYS A 4 5.80 45.44 -47.85
C LYS A 4 6.32 44.54 -46.73
N PHE A 5 6.77 45.12 -45.62
CA PHE A 5 7.10 44.38 -44.41
C PHE A 5 5.83 44.27 -43.57
N LEU A 6 5.19 43.11 -43.60
CA LEU A 6 4.09 42.75 -42.71
C LEU A 6 4.70 42.05 -41.50
N LEU A 7 4.71 42.73 -40.35
CA LEU A 7 5.13 42.15 -39.07
C LEU A 7 3.94 41.37 -38.51
N ILE A 8 3.96 40.03 -38.63
CA ILE A 8 2.98 39.16 -37.96
C ILE A 8 3.60 38.72 -36.64
N ILE A 9 3.05 39.24 -35.55
CA ILE A 9 3.31 38.79 -34.17
C ILE A 9 2.55 37.47 -33.97
N ALA A 10 3.27 36.36 -33.86
CA ALA A 10 2.70 35.08 -33.43
C ALA A 10 2.97 34.90 -31.94
N VAL A 11 2.01 35.30 -31.09
CA VAL A 11 1.99 34.92 -29.68
C VAL A 11 1.53 33.46 -29.62
N VAL A 12 2.47 32.54 -29.48
CA VAL A 12 2.18 31.14 -29.15
C VAL A 12 1.86 31.09 -27.66
N PHE A 13 0.57 31.12 -27.32
CA PHE A 13 0.11 30.74 -25.98
C PHE A 13 0.33 29.23 -25.83
N ILE A 14 1.46 28.86 -25.23
CA ILE A 14 1.64 27.51 -24.67
C ILE A 14 0.71 27.45 -23.46
N TYR A 15 -0.50 26.95 -23.66
CA TYR A 15 -1.40 26.55 -22.59
C TYR A 15 -0.79 25.29 -21.95
N ALA A 16 0.19 25.47 -21.08
CA ALA A 16 0.54 24.48 -20.08
C ALA A 16 -0.62 24.45 -19.08
N GLY A 17 -1.73 23.82 -19.46
CA GLY A 17 -2.82 23.54 -18.56
C GLY A 17 -2.27 22.65 -17.46
N THR A 18 -2.01 23.22 -16.29
CA THR A 18 -1.86 22.43 -15.08
C THR A 18 -3.23 21.80 -14.82
N ALA A 19 -3.44 20.58 -15.32
CA ALA A 19 -4.52 19.75 -14.83
C ALA A 19 -4.28 19.62 -13.33
N SER A 20 -5.12 20.29 -12.52
CA SER A 20 -5.10 20.08 -11.08
C SER A 20 -5.44 18.63 -10.86
N ALA A 21 -4.49 17.86 -10.33
CA ALA A 21 -4.75 16.47 -9.96
C ALA A 21 -5.93 16.48 -8.98
N GLN A 22 -6.99 15.75 -9.32
CA GLN A 22 -8.16 15.65 -8.46
C GLN A 22 -7.87 14.60 -7.40
N VAL A 23 -7.92 15.00 -6.13
CA VAL A 23 -7.88 14.08 -5.00
C VAL A 23 -9.16 13.26 -4.99
N LYS A 24 -9.01 11.93 -4.90
CA LYS A 24 -10.09 10.95 -4.91
C LYS A 24 -9.99 10.07 -3.66
N ASP A 25 -11.14 9.67 -3.12
CA ASP A 25 -11.19 8.66 -2.07
C ASP A 25 -10.96 7.26 -2.68
N LEU A 26 -10.26 6.40 -1.94
CA LEU A 26 -10.06 5.01 -2.29
C LEU A 26 -10.05 4.17 -1.01
N ASN A 27 -11.22 3.65 -0.66
CA ASN A 27 -11.42 2.79 0.49
C ASN A 27 -11.62 1.36 0.01
N PHE A 28 -10.97 0.40 0.66
CA PHE A 28 -11.02 -0.99 0.25
C PHE A 28 -10.64 -1.93 1.39
N LYS A 29 -10.92 -3.22 1.22
CA LYS A 29 -10.55 -4.26 2.18
C LYS A 29 -9.53 -5.20 1.57
N LEU A 30 -8.62 -5.71 2.41
CA LEU A 30 -7.66 -6.73 2.00
C LEU A 30 -7.83 -7.98 2.86
N THR A 31 -7.73 -9.15 2.22
CA THR A 31 -7.55 -10.41 2.93
C THR A 31 -6.36 -11.13 2.35
N HIS A 32 -5.52 -11.72 3.19
CA HIS A 32 -4.44 -12.58 2.72
C HIS A 32 -4.06 -13.59 3.78
N GLN A 33 -3.30 -14.59 3.37
CA GLN A 33 -2.61 -15.51 4.26
C GLN A 33 -1.11 -15.37 4.06
N ILE A 34 -0.35 -15.57 5.13
CA ILE A 34 1.10 -15.70 5.05
C ILE A 34 1.41 -17.03 4.35
N ILE A 35 2.34 -17.01 3.39
CA ILE A 35 2.77 -18.19 2.63
C ILE A 35 4.26 -18.51 2.83
N GLU A 36 5.02 -17.57 3.35
CA GLU A 36 6.45 -17.72 3.61
C GLU A 36 6.85 -16.81 4.76
N THR A 37 7.69 -17.32 5.67
CA THR A 37 8.25 -16.55 6.78
C THR A 37 9.71 -16.96 6.96
N GLN A 38 10.59 -15.98 7.15
CA GLN A 38 11.95 -16.19 7.61
C GLN A 38 12.19 -15.28 8.80
N SER A 39 12.57 -15.87 9.94
CA SER A 39 12.77 -15.12 11.19
C SER A 39 14.04 -15.56 11.92
N TYR A 40 14.49 -14.70 12.83
CA TYR A 40 15.65 -14.89 13.68
C TYR A 40 15.32 -14.42 15.10
N VAL A 41 15.74 -15.19 16.11
CA VAL A 41 15.64 -14.82 17.52
C VAL A 41 16.84 -13.96 17.89
N VAL A 42 16.59 -12.71 18.30
CA VAL A 42 17.67 -11.72 18.52
C VAL A 42 18.50 -12.06 19.74
N GLY A 43 17.86 -12.52 20.83
CA GLY A 43 18.51 -13.02 22.05
C GLY A 43 18.89 -11.94 23.08
N ASP A 44 18.46 -10.70 22.87
CA ASP A 44 18.51 -9.59 23.83
C ASP A 44 17.36 -9.63 24.85
N ASP A 45 16.15 -9.98 24.40
CA ASP A 45 14.96 -10.19 25.23
C ASP A 45 14.27 -11.53 24.92
N GLU A 46 13.59 -12.11 25.92
CA GLU A 46 12.76 -13.30 25.70
C GLU A 46 11.64 -12.98 24.71
N GLY A 47 11.43 -13.86 23.73
CA GLY A 47 10.37 -13.68 22.73
C GLY A 47 10.66 -12.64 21.63
N HIS A 48 11.84 -11.99 21.63
CA HIS A 48 12.21 -11.03 20.59
C HIS A 48 12.66 -11.73 19.30
N THR A 49 11.92 -11.47 18.22
CA THR A 49 12.12 -12.00 16.88
C THR A 49 12.08 -10.90 15.82
N VAL A 50 13.02 -10.94 14.89
CA VAL A 50 13.01 -10.13 13.68
C VAL A 50 12.82 -11.02 12.47
N GLY A 51 12.20 -10.52 11.41
CA GLY A 51 12.00 -11.33 10.22
C GLY A 51 11.35 -10.64 9.05
N VAL A 52 11.16 -11.45 8.02
CA VAL A 52 10.41 -11.11 6.82
C VAL A 52 9.32 -12.15 6.57
N ALA A 53 8.24 -11.71 5.94
CA ALA A 53 7.18 -12.62 5.52
C ALA A 53 6.62 -12.22 4.16
N LYS A 54 6.06 -13.19 3.45
CA LYS A 54 5.31 -13.00 2.21
C LYS A 54 3.89 -13.53 2.40
N GLY A 55 2.92 -12.81 1.88
CA GLY A 55 1.51 -13.21 1.86
C GLY A 55 0.89 -13.09 0.47
N THR A 56 -0.21 -13.79 0.27
CA THR A 56 -1.03 -13.67 -0.93
C THR A 56 -2.52 -13.73 -0.59
N GLY A 57 -3.33 -13.03 -1.36
CA GLY A 57 -4.78 -13.01 -1.18
C GLY A 57 -5.47 -12.07 -2.14
N LEU A 58 -6.47 -11.35 -1.64
CA LEU A 58 -7.38 -10.54 -2.45
C LEU A 58 -7.59 -9.14 -1.86
N GLY A 59 -7.75 -8.16 -2.75
CA GLY A 59 -8.27 -6.84 -2.43
C GLY A 59 -9.71 -6.69 -2.93
N TYR A 60 -10.57 -6.07 -2.13
CA TYR A 60 -11.98 -5.86 -2.40
C TYR A 60 -12.25 -4.36 -2.50
N PHE A 61 -12.44 -3.89 -3.73
CA PHE A 61 -12.71 -2.51 -4.10
C PHE A 61 -14.16 -2.38 -4.58
N ASP A 62 -14.68 -1.15 -4.61
CA ASP A 62 -16.02 -0.88 -5.18
C ASP A 62 -16.11 -1.29 -6.66
N GLU A 63 -15.01 -1.17 -7.39
CA GLU A 63 -14.91 -1.53 -8.82
C GLU A 63 -14.71 -3.04 -9.06
N GLY A 64 -14.42 -3.83 -8.02
CA GLY A 64 -14.22 -5.27 -8.15
C GLY A 64 -13.14 -5.85 -7.23
N VAL A 65 -12.70 -7.06 -7.57
CA VAL A 65 -11.71 -7.82 -6.80
C VAL A 65 -10.36 -7.80 -7.53
N ALA A 66 -9.28 -7.65 -6.76
CA ALA A 66 -7.90 -7.64 -7.24
C ALA A 66 -7.07 -8.71 -6.52
N VAL A 67 -5.99 -9.18 -7.15
CA VAL A 67 -5.03 -10.09 -6.52
C VAL A 67 -4.07 -9.28 -5.67
N LEU A 68 -3.78 -9.77 -4.46
CA LEU A 68 -2.84 -9.16 -3.54
C LEU A 68 -1.60 -10.05 -3.37
N THR A 69 -0.42 -9.43 -3.45
CA THR A 69 0.82 -9.95 -2.88
C THR A 69 1.34 -8.98 -1.83
N ALA A 70 1.63 -9.49 -0.63
CA ALA A 70 2.12 -8.70 0.48
C ALA A 70 3.52 -9.14 0.91
N TYR A 71 4.36 -8.17 1.30
CA TYR A 71 5.70 -8.38 1.80
C TYR A 71 5.87 -7.62 3.12
N PHE A 72 6.44 -8.26 4.13
CA PHE A 72 6.56 -7.71 5.47
C PHE A 72 7.99 -7.76 5.96
N ILE A 73 8.38 -6.75 6.72
CA ILE A 73 9.54 -6.74 7.61
C ILE A 73 9.00 -6.45 9.00
N PHE A 74 9.33 -7.27 9.99
CA PHE A 74 8.82 -7.13 11.34
C PHE A 74 9.94 -7.30 12.39
N ASP A 75 9.71 -6.66 13.52
CA ASP A 75 10.55 -6.68 14.72
C ASP A 75 9.59 -6.72 15.91
N TYR A 76 9.44 -7.91 16.50
CA TYR A 76 8.42 -8.21 17.50
C TYR A 76 9.00 -8.86 18.75
N THR A 77 8.56 -8.39 19.91
CA THR A 77 8.72 -9.07 21.21
C THR A 77 7.37 -9.60 21.65
N ASP A 78 7.26 -10.93 21.80
CA ASP A 78 6.00 -11.62 22.09
C ASP A 78 4.85 -11.24 21.14
N GLY A 79 5.19 -11.04 19.87
CA GLY A 79 4.25 -10.67 18.80
C GLY A 79 3.82 -9.20 18.78
N ASN A 80 4.36 -8.38 19.68
CA ASN A 80 4.16 -6.93 19.72
C ASN A 80 5.37 -6.21 19.12
N GLY A 81 5.15 -5.19 18.31
CA GLY A 81 6.25 -4.34 17.84
C GLY A 81 6.01 -3.72 16.47
N GLY A 82 7.07 -3.22 15.86
CA GLY A 82 7.02 -2.46 14.61
C GLY A 82 7.01 -3.35 13.38
N PHE A 83 6.38 -2.88 12.31
CA PHE A 83 6.52 -3.49 11.00
C PHE A 83 6.48 -2.48 9.85
N THR A 84 7.06 -2.88 8.72
CA THR A 84 6.88 -2.25 7.42
C THR A 84 6.30 -3.27 6.45
N GLY A 85 5.19 -2.94 5.81
CA GLY A 85 4.53 -3.76 4.79
C GLY A 85 4.57 -3.11 3.42
N TYR A 86 4.69 -3.92 2.37
CA TYR A 86 4.47 -3.53 0.98
C TYR A 86 3.37 -4.40 0.39
N TYR A 87 2.35 -3.78 -0.18
CA TYR A 87 1.20 -4.49 -0.74
C TYR A 87 1.11 -4.12 -2.22
N VAL A 88 1.28 -5.14 -3.07
CA VAL A 88 1.14 -5.06 -4.52
C VAL A 88 -0.21 -5.64 -4.89
N ILE A 89 -1.06 -4.80 -5.48
CA ILE A 89 -2.45 -5.11 -5.79
C ILE A 89 -2.63 -5.05 -7.30
N GLU A 90 -2.87 -6.19 -7.92
CA GLU A 90 -2.99 -6.36 -9.37
C GLU A 90 -4.45 -6.56 -9.76
N PHE A 91 -4.97 -5.68 -10.60
CA PHE A 91 -6.34 -5.72 -11.10
C PHE A 91 -6.42 -6.55 -12.39
N THR A 92 -7.64 -6.97 -12.75
CA THR A 92 -7.89 -7.77 -13.96
C THR A 92 -7.64 -7.02 -15.27
N ASP A 93 -7.61 -5.69 -15.23
CA ASP A 93 -7.25 -4.82 -16.36
C ASP A 93 -5.73 -4.57 -16.46
N GLU A 94 -4.92 -5.36 -15.75
CA GLU A 94 -3.45 -5.25 -15.66
C GLU A 94 -2.96 -3.94 -15.01
N SER A 95 -3.88 -3.10 -14.49
CA SER A 95 -3.48 -2.00 -13.63
C SER A 95 -3.00 -2.51 -12.27
N GLU A 96 -2.16 -1.71 -11.61
CA GLU A 96 -1.54 -2.11 -10.34
C GLU A 96 -1.47 -0.91 -9.40
N ILE A 97 -1.66 -1.18 -8.12
CA ILE A 97 -1.35 -0.26 -7.03
C ILE A 97 -0.30 -0.90 -6.13
N THR A 98 0.73 -0.14 -5.77
CA THR A 98 1.65 -0.50 -4.69
C THR A 98 1.55 0.51 -3.56
N LEU A 99 1.27 0.03 -2.35
CA LEU A 99 1.28 0.83 -1.14
C LEU A 99 2.32 0.32 -0.13
N LYS A 100 2.92 1.25 0.60
CA LYS A 100 3.76 1.00 1.76
C LYS A 100 2.94 1.27 3.02
N ALA A 101 2.94 0.34 3.96
CA ALA A 101 2.40 0.53 5.30
C ALA A 101 3.53 0.56 6.33
N VAL A 102 3.43 1.44 7.31
CA VAL A 102 4.30 1.45 8.49
C VAL A 102 3.41 1.55 9.72
N GLY A 103 3.63 0.67 10.68
CA GLY A 103 2.85 0.72 11.91
C GLY A 103 3.28 -0.32 12.93
N THR A 104 2.38 -0.61 13.86
CA THR A 104 2.64 -1.49 14.99
C THR A 104 1.62 -2.62 15.06
N ALA A 105 2.08 -3.76 15.54
CA ALA A 105 1.27 -4.92 15.87
C ALA A 105 1.13 -5.00 17.40
N LEU A 106 -0.10 -5.23 17.87
CA LEU A 106 -0.40 -5.50 19.28
C LEU A 106 -1.07 -6.87 19.38
N GLU A 107 -0.41 -7.82 20.03
CA GLU A 107 -0.92 -9.16 20.30
C GLU A 107 -1.77 -9.16 21.57
N TYR A 108 -2.97 -9.73 21.46
CA TYR A 108 -3.91 -10.01 22.54
C TYR A 108 -4.01 -11.54 22.67
N PRO A 109 -3.15 -12.18 23.50
CA PRO A 109 -3.02 -13.64 23.56
C PRO A 109 -4.32 -14.33 23.96
N ASP A 110 -5.07 -13.75 24.91
CA ASP A 110 -6.35 -14.28 25.40
C ASP A 110 -7.42 -14.33 24.30
N GLU A 111 -7.34 -13.42 23.33
CA GLU A 111 -8.24 -13.33 22.18
C GLU A 111 -7.69 -14.03 20.94
N LYS A 112 -6.46 -14.56 21.00
CA LYS A 112 -5.71 -15.12 19.85
C LYS A 112 -5.69 -14.18 18.65
N LYS A 113 -5.55 -12.88 18.92
CA LYS A 113 -5.73 -11.81 17.94
C LYS A 113 -4.56 -10.84 18.01
N THR A 114 -4.02 -10.48 16.86
CA THR A 114 -3.13 -9.33 16.71
C THR A 114 -3.89 -8.21 16.03
N VAL A 115 -3.80 -6.97 16.52
CA VAL A 115 -4.39 -5.78 15.89
C VAL A 115 -3.30 -4.93 15.27
N PHE A 116 -3.63 -4.28 14.16
CA PHE A 116 -2.74 -3.37 13.44
C PHE A 116 -3.34 -1.97 13.40
N ASP A 117 -2.48 -0.98 13.59
CA ASP A 117 -2.73 0.44 13.28
C ASP A 117 -1.54 0.95 12.47
N THR A 118 -1.82 1.49 11.28
CA THR A 118 -0.77 1.82 10.31
C THR A 118 -1.11 3.05 9.49
N GLU A 119 -0.06 3.79 9.13
CA GLU A 119 -0.11 4.77 8.05
C GLU A 119 0.26 4.10 6.74
N ILE A 120 -0.45 4.44 5.66
CA ILE A 120 -0.14 3.97 4.31
C ILE A 120 0.22 5.12 3.39
N THR A 121 1.10 4.85 2.43
CA THR A 121 1.44 5.76 1.34
C THR A 121 1.43 4.99 0.03
N TYR A 122 0.82 5.57 -1.01
CA TYR A 122 0.94 5.05 -2.37
C TYR A 122 2.33 5.35 -2.90
N ILE A 123 3.07 4.30 -3.30
CA ILE A 123 4.48 4.41 -3.72
C ILE A 123 4.70 4.02 -5.18
N GLY A 124 3.68 3.51 -5.87
CA GLY A 124 3.78 3.16 -7.28
C GLY A 124 2.47 2.62 -7.83
N GLY A 125 2.36 2.61 -9.15
CA GLY A 125 1.22 2.02 -9.86
C GLY A 125 1.46 1.88 -11.35
N LYS A 126 0.61 1.09 -12.00
CA LYS A 126 0.61 0.82 -13.45
C LYS A 126 -0.77 1.08 -14.04
N GLY A 127 -0.84 1.16 -15.38
CA GLY A 127 -2.10 1.37 -16.09
C GLY A 127 -2.79 2.66 -15.64
N LYS A 128 -4.07 2.56 -15.23
CA LYS A 128 -4.85 3.72 -14.75
C LYS A 128 -4.33 4.37 -13.47
N TYR A 129 -3.43 3.70 -12.73
CA TYR A 129 -2.79 4.20 -11.51
C TYR A 129 -1.33 4.64 -11.72
N LEU A 130 -0.89 4.81 -12.97
CA LEU A 130 0.45 5.36 -13.23
C LEU A 130 0.60 6.73 -12.57
N GLY A 131 1.72 6.93 -11.85
CA GLY A 131 1.99 8.19 -11.14
C GLY A 131 1.13 8.43 -9.90
N ILE A 132 0.46 7.40 -9.38
CA ILE A 132 -0.36 7.49 -8.17
C ILE A 132 0.47 7.99 -6.98
N THR A 133 -0.08 8.97 -6.27
CA THR A 133 0.42 9.44 -4.98
C THR A 133 -0.75 9.63 -4.02
N GLY A 134 -0.50 9.52 -2.72
CA GLY A 134 -1.56 9.67 -1.72
C GLY A 134 -1.21 8.98 -0.41
N LYS A 135 -2.11 9.10 0.56
CA LYS A 135 -1.92 8.60 1.91
C LYS A 135 -3.23 8.10 2.49
N GLY A 136 -3.13 7.35 3.57
CA GLY A 136 -4.28 6.89 4.32
C GLY A 136 -3.89 6.17 5.59
N THR A 137 -4.86 5.48 6.16
CA THR A 137 -4.66 4.56 7.28
C THR A 137 -5.10 3.17 6.89
N MET A 138 -4.52 2.18 7.55
CA MET A 138 -4.95 0.81 7.43
C MET A 138 -4.97 0.18 8.81
N ILE A 139 -6.13 -0.36 9.15
CA ILE A 139 -6.36 -1.09 10.39
C ILE A 139 -6.63 -2.55 10.06
N GLY A 140 -6.45 -3.43 11.03
CA GLY A 140 -6.90 -4.79 10.83
C GLY A 140 -6.49 -5.74 11.91
N GLN A 141 -6.61 -7.02 11.60
CA GLN A 141 -6.29 -8.08 12.53
C GLN A 141 -5.74 -9.32 11.82
N ARG A 142 -4.91 -10.06 12.56
CA ARG A 142 -4.50 -11.42 12.22
C ARG A 142 -4.92 -12.36 13.33
N LYS A 143 -5.33 -13.58 12.97
CA LYS A 143 -5.45 -14.68 13.93
C LYS A 143 -4.11 -15.40 14.02
N ASN A 144 -3.64 -15.65 15.24
CA ASN A 144 -2.34 -16.27 15.54
C ASN A 144 -1.12 -15.40 15.16
N ARG A 145 0.07 -15.93 15.46
CA ARG A 145 1.38 -15.31 15.21
C ARG A 145 1.70 -15.23 13.70
N VAL A 146 2.81 -14.58 13.35
CA VAL A 146 3.28 -14.53 11.95
C VAL A 146 3.75 -15.93 11.52
N GLU A 147 2.85 -16.73 10.95
CA GLU A 147 3.16 -18.08 10.51
C GLU A 147 2.40 -18.42 9.22
N SER A 148 2.92 -19.38 8.45
CA SER A 148 2.29 -19.83 7.22
C SER A 148 0.84 -20.27 7.46
N GLY A 149 -0.09 -19.78 6.65
CA GLY A 149 -1.52 -20.04 6.74
C GLY A 149 -2.29 -19.07 7.67
N ALA A 150 -1.62 -18.19 8.41
CA ALA A 150 -2.29 -17.23 9.29
C ALA A 150 -3.12 -16.22 8.47
N PRO A 151 -4.45 -16.13 8.66
CA PRO A 151 -5.29 -15.23 7.90
C PRO A 151 -5.23 -13.81 8.47
N VAL A 152 -5.12 -12.84 7.58
CA VAL A 152 -5.04 -11.41 7.87
C VAL A 152 -6.19 -10.70 7.17
N PHE A 153 -6.85 -9.80 7.90
CA PHE A 153 -7.96 -8.97 7.42
C PHE A 153 -7.63 -7.51 7.69
N LEU A 154 -7.67 -6.68 6.66
CA LEU A 154 -7.31 -5.27 6.73
C LEU A 154 -8.40 -4.42 6.08
N GLU A 155 -8.61 -3.23 6.61
CA GLU A 155 -9.46 -2.19 6.04
C GLU A 155 -8.61 -0.93 5.82
N VAL A 156 -8.67 -0.39 4.61
CA VAL A 156 -7.90 0.78 4.19
C VAL A 156 -8.86 1.94 3.98
N THR A 157 -8.54 3.08 4.61
CA THR A 157 -9.17 4.37 4.34
C THR A 157 -8.13 5.31 3.78
N SER A 158 -8.31 5.80 2.55
CA SER A 158 -7.26 6.58 1.91
C SER A 158 -7.75 7.54 0.83
N THR A 159 -6.87 8.46 0.46
CA THR A 159 -7.05 9.32 -0.70
C THR A 159 -5.84 9.26 -1.63
N TYR A 160 -6.07 9.47 -2.92
CA TYR A 160 -5.03 9.48 -3.93
C TYR A 160 -5.28 10.50 -5.04
N GLU A 161 -4.21 10.83 -5.76
CA GLU A 161 -4.23 11.61 -6.99
C GLU A 161 -3.27 10.97 -8.01
N ASN A 162 -3.58 11.12 -9.30
CA ASN A 162 -2.69 10.73 -10.41
C ASN A 162 -2.33 11.99 -11.19
N ARG A 163 -1.07 12.09 -11.63
CA ARG A 163 -0.55 13.22 -12.42
C ARG A 163 -0.45 12.89 -13.90
#